data_AF-A0A820PNB9-F1
#
_entry.id   AF-A0A820PNB9-F1
#
_cell.length_a   1.000
_cell.length_b   1.000
_cell.length_c   1.000
_cell.angle_alpha   90.00
_cell.angle_beta   90.00
_cell.angle_gamma   90.00
#
_symmetry.space_group_name_H-M   'P 1'
#
loop_
_entity.id
_entity.type
_entity.pdbx_description
1 polymer ?
#
loop_
_entity_poly.entity_id
_entity_poly.type
_entity_poly.pdbx_seq_one_letter_code
_entity_poly.pdbx_strand_id
1 'polypeptide(L)' 'ESNDDTILGCCLKYCHDNPREFFPQNKDGAIRLHREVVLITDDRNLRLKAQARNVPVKDLTKFLELAQVVL' A
#
# COMPACT_ATOMS: atom_id res chain seq x y z
N GLU A 1 -0.54 -4.62 21.56
CA GLU A 1 -0.63 -4.53 20.08
C GLU A 1 -0.01 -5.77 19.48
N SER A 2 -0.57 -6.30 18.39
CA SER A 2 0.07 -7.38 17.64
C SER A 2 1.21 -6.82 16.79
N ASN A 3 2.21 -7.64 16.44
CA ASN A 3 3.25 -7.27 15.48
C ASN A 3 2.63 -6.77 14.15
N ASP A 4 1.49 -7.33 13.76
CA ASP A 4 0.73 -6.88 12.58
C ASP A 4 0.33 -5.41 12.71
N ASP A 5 -0.13 -4.97 13.89
CA ASP A 5 -0.57 -3.60 14.12
C ASP A 5 0.61 -2.64 14.05
N THR A 6 1.76 -3.03 14.61
CA THR A 6 3.00 -2.24 14.53
C THR A 6 3.50 -2.11 13.08
N ILE A 7 3.51 -3.20 12.31
CA ILE A 7 3.94 -3.20 10.90
C ILE A 7 3.00 -2.33 10.06
N LEU A 8 1.68 -2.49 10.23
CA LEU A 8 0.70 -1.68 9.51
C LEU A 8 0.77 -0.21 9.92
N GLY A 9 0.93 0.07 11.21
CA GLY A 9 1.15 1.42 11.73
C GLY A 9 2.39 2.08 11.13
N CYS A 10 3.45 1.30 10.86
CA CYS A 10 4.61 1.79 10.11
C CYS A 10 4.24 2.18 8.67
N CYS A 11 3.53 1.30 7.95
CA CYS A 11 3.13 1.56 6.56
C CYS A 11 2.26 2.83 6.44
N LEU A 12 1.30 3.00 7.36
CA LEU A 12 0.37 4.12 7.33
C LEU A 12 1.02 5.48 7.51
N LYS A 13 2.23 5.56 8.10
CA LYS A 13 2.98 6.83 8.19
C LYS A 13 3.35 7.41 6.82
N TYR A 14 3.40 6.57 5.80
CA TYR A 14 3.69 6.94 4.40
C TYR A 14 2.43 7.12 3.55
N CYS A 15 1.24 6.90 4.13
CA CYS A 15 -0.04 7.20 3.48
C CYS A 15 -0.38 8.68 3.70
N HIS A 16 0.27 9.58 2.97
CA HIS A 16 0.01 11.01 3.04
C HIS A 16 -1.32 11.33 2.36
N ASP A 17 -2.40 11.30 3.14
CA ASP A 17 -3.74 11.50 2.60
C ASP A 17 -4.10 12.99 2.47
N ASN A 18 -3.76 13.62 1.34
CA ASN A 18 -4.21 14.97 1.01
C ASN A 18 -5.45 14.89 0.10
N PRO A 19 -6.65 15.30 0.58
CA PRO A 19 -7.87 15.22 -0.22
C PRO A 19 -7.75 15.90 -1.60
N ARG A 20 -6.99 17.00 -1.69
CA ARG A 20 -6.78 17.73 -2.94
C ARG A 20 -6.03 16.92 -4.02
N GLU A 21 -5.28 15.90 -3.61
CA GLU A 21 -4.47 15.08 -4.53
C GLU A 21 -5.26 13.92 -5.13
N PHE A 22 -6.36 13.50 -4.50
CA PHE A 22 -7.11 12.31 -4.92
C PHE A 22 -8.51 12.59 -5.42
N PHE A 23 -9.06 13.78 -5.13
CA PHE A 23 -10.30 14.21 -5.78
C PHE A 23 -10.03 14.53 -7.25
N PRO A 24 -10.78 13.93 -8.19
CA PRO A 24 -10.64 14.22 -9.60
C PRO A 24 -11.05 15.68 -9.90
N GLN A 25 -10.38 16.30 -10.87
CA GLN A 25 -10.72 17.67 -11.32
C GLN A 25 -12.07 17.72 -12.06
N ASN A 26 -12.45 16.59 -12.63
CA ASN A 26 -13.69 16.33 -13.36
C ASN A 26 -14.65 15.53 -12.46
N LYS A 27 -15.93 15.95 -12.45
CA LYS A 27 -16.95 15.41 -11.54
C LYS A 27 -17.20 13.90 -11.70
N ASP A 28 -16.91 13.34 -12.87
CA ASP A 28 -17.07 11.91 -13.18
C ASP A 28 -15.77 11.10 -13.08
N GLY A 29 -14.69 11.70 -12.59
CA GLY A 29 -13.41 11.02 -12.44
C GLY A 29 -13.42 9.98 -11.30
N ALA A 30 -12.57 8.97 -11.41
CA ALA A 30 -12.33 8.06 -10.30
C ALA A 30 -11.41 8.70 -9.25
N ILE A 31 -11.72 8.50 -7.96
CA ILE A 31 -10.81 8.84 -6.87
C ILE A 31 -9.62 7.88 -6.92
N ARG A 32 -8.40 8.41 -6.97
CA ARG A 32 -7.17 7.62 -7.02
C ARG A 32 -6.30 7.96 -5.82
N LEU A 33 -5.99 6.98 -4.98
CA LEU A 33 -5.08 7.17 -3.85
C LEU A 33 -3.64 6.88 -4.31
N HIS A 34 -2.75 7.87 -4.19
CA HIS A 34 -1.32 7.67 -4.39
C HIS A 34 -0.69 7.11 -3.11
N ARG A 35 0.24 6.16 -3.27
CA ARG A 35 0.89 5.45 -2.17
C ARG A 35 2.38 5.29 -2.47
N GLU A 36 3.22 5.94 -1.67
CA GLU A 36 4.69 5.82 -1.72
C GLU A 36 5.19 4.70 -0.78
N VAL A 37 4.41 3.63 -0.66
CA VAL A 37 4.70 2.51 0.23
C VAL A 37 4.19 1.21 -0.37
N VAL A 38 4.97 0.15 -0.21
CA VAL A 38 4.56 -1.23 -0.52
C VAL A 38 4.97 -2.10 0.66
N LEU A 39 4.01 -2.85 1.22
CA LEU A 39 4.29 -3.88 2.21
C LEU A 39 4.74 -5.16 1.50
N ILE A 40 5.90 -5.69 1.88
CA ILE A 40 6.40 -6.97 1.37
C ILE A 40 6.02 -8.08 2.36
N THR A 41 5.15 -8.99 1.96
CA THR A 41 4.75 -10.14 2.79
C THR A 41 4.06 -11.25 1.99
N ASP A 42 4.32 -12.49 2.41
CA ASP A 42 3.65 -13.70 1.95
C ASP A 42 2.55 -14.15 2.91
N ASP A 43 2.43 -13.50 4.09
CA ASP A 43 1.39 -13.80 5.06
C ASP A 43 0.01 -13.35 4.54
N ARG A 44 -0.92 -14.29 4.47
CA ARG A 44 -2.27 -14.05 3.96
C ARG A 44 -3.08 -13.10 4.83
N ASN A 45 -2.99 -13.22 6.17
CA ASN A 45 -3.79 -12.41 7.08
C ASN A 45 -3.31 -10.96 7.09
N LEU A 46 -2.00 -10.75 7.13
CA LEU A 46 -1.39 -9.43 7.07
C LEU A 46 -1.65 -8.76 5.71
N ARG A 47 -1.59 -9.52 4.61
CA ARG A 47 -1.98 -9.04 3.27
C ARG A 47 -3.43 -8.52 3.26
N LEU A 48 -4.37 -9.29 3.79
CA LEU A 48 -5.78 -8.87 3.89
C LEU A 48 -5.94 -7.62 4.75
N LYS A 49 -5.24 -7.55 5.90
CA LYS A 49 -5.28 -6.37 6.78
C LYS A 49 -4.70 -5.11 6.13
N ALA A 50 -3.66 -5.23 5.32
CA ALA A 50 -3.06 -4.14 4.57
C ALA A 50 -3.96 -3.66 3.41
N GLN A 51 -4.52 -4.58 2.64
CA GLN A 51 -5.46 -4.27 1.55
C GLN A 51 -6.71 -3.54 2.07
N ALA A 52 -7.26 -3.97 3.20
CA ALA A 52 -8.39 -3.29 3.85
C ALA A 52 -8.09 -1.84 4.28
N ARG A 53 -6.80 -1.46 4.36
CA ARG A 53 -6.32 -0.11 4.70
C ARG A 53 -5.74 0.64 3.51
N ASN A 54 -5.97 0.17 2.28
CA ASN A 54 -5.43 0.73 1.05
C ASN A 54 -3.90 0.82 1.04
N VAL A 55 -3.21 -0.12 1.70
CA VAL A 55 -1.75 -0.28 1.64
C VAL A 55 -1.43 -1.30 0.54
N PRO A 56 -0.64 -0.94 -0.48
CA PRO A 56 -0.19 -1.88 -1.51
C PRO A 56 0.63 -3.03 -0.91
N VAL A 57 0.45 -4.24 -1.43
CA VAL A 57 1.14 -5.44 -0.94
C VAL A 57 1.70 -6.25 -2.11
N LYS A 58 2.93 -6.74 -1.96
CA LYS A 58 3.55 -7.71 -2.88
C LYS A 58 4.28 -8.80 -2.07
N ASP A 59 4.45 -9.97 -2.69
CA ASP A 59 5.49 -10.90 -2.25
C ASP A 59 6.86 -10.39 -2.70
N LEU A 60 7.92 -10.88 -2.08
CA LEU A 60 9.28 -10.38 -2.33
C LEU A 60 9.68 -10.57 -3.80
N THR A 61 9.44 -11.77 -4.36
CA THR A 61 9.82 -12.09 -5.74
C THR A 61 9.13 -11.18 -6.75
N LYS A 62 7.81 -10.98 -6.65
CA LYS A 62 7.08 -10.08 -7.56
C LYS A 62 7.51 -8.62 -7.41
N PHE A 63 7.92 -8.20 -6.22
CA PHE A 63 8.43 -6.85 -6.03
C PHE A 63 9.78 -6.66 -6.73
N LEU A 64 10.67 -7.65 -6.64
CA LEU A 64 11.97 -7.62 -7.33
C LEU A 64 11.80 -7.66 -8.86
N GLU A 65 10.88 -8.48 -9.37
CA GLU A 65 10.51 -8.49 -10.80
C GLU A 65 10.03 -7.10 -11.26
N LEU A 66 9.18 -6.44 -10.46
CA LEU A 66 8.67 -5.11 -10.77
C LEU A 66 9.78 -4.04 -10.72
N ALA A 67 10.73 -4.18 -9.81
CA ALA A 67 11.90 -3.32 -9.70
C ALA A 67 12.97 -3.62 -10.77
N GLN A 68 12.80 -4.66 -11.59
CA GLN A 68 13.78 -5.15 -12.56
C GLN A 68 15.14 -5.47 -11.91
N VAL A 69 15.12 -5.83 -10.62
CA VAL A 69 16.28 -6.30 -9.88
C VAL A 69 16.25 -7.82 -9.97
N VAL A 70 17.06 -8.37 -10.89
CA VAL A 70 17.20 -9.82 -11.07
C VAL A 70 17.84 -10.42 -9.81
N LEU A 71 17.27 -11.49 -9.28
CA LEU A 71 17.94 -12.38 -8.32
C LEU A 71 18.87 -13.36 -9.06
#